data_AF-A0AAU5YB94-F1
#
_entry.id   AF-A0AAU5YB94-F1
#
_cell.length_a   1.000
_cell.length_b   1.000
_cell.length_c   1.000
_cell.angle_alpha   90.00
_cell.angle_beta   90.00
_cell.angle_gamma   90.00
#
_symmetry.space_group_name_H-M   'P 1'
#
loop_
_entity.id
_entity.type
_entity.pdbx_description
1 polymer ?
#
loop_
_entity_poly.entity_id
_entity_poly.type
_entity_poly.pdbx_seq_one_letter_code
_entity_poly.pdbx_strand_id
1 'polypeptide(L)'
;MALVRQGQMVTRPWGTEVPVALSGLRSGETYRMMTVNAAGARTSGGSVRAATDEPVSTRMVTAMRRDTITALIVEDEEGRVVARVPVKPPPTA
;
A
#
# COMPACT_ATOMS: atom_id res chain seq x y z
N MET A 1 -9.53 -8.35 -6.06
CA MET A 1 -9.22 -7.00 -5.56
C MET A 1 -8.11 -6.38 -6.40
N ALA A 2 -8.11 -5.06 -6.56
CA ALA A 2 -7.05 -4.32 -7.24
C ALA A 2 -6.56 -3.15 -6.36
N LEU A 3 -5.25 -2.92 -6.40
CA LEU A 3 -4.56 -1.78 -5.79
C LEU A 3 -4.00 -0.92 -6.91
N VAL A 4 -4.17 0.40 -6.82
CA VAL A 4 -3.59 1.37 -7.75
C VAL A 4 -2.90 2.47 -6.95
N ARG A 5 -1.66 2.80 -7.31
CA ARG A 5 -0.98 4.00 -6.80
C ARG A 5 -1.45 5.21 -7.62
N GLN A 6 -2.10 6.17 -6.98
CA GLN A 6 -2.73 7.32 -7.66
C GLN A 6 -1.84 8.56 -7.81
N GLY A 7 -0.63 8.54 -7.23
CA GLY A 7 0.25 9.70 -7.26
C GLY A 7 1.67 9.37 -6.82
N GLN A 8 2.52 10.39 -6.76
CA GLN A 8 3.90 10.25 -6.29
C GLN A 8 3.94 9.86 -4.81
N MET A 9 4.97 9.09 -4.45
CA MET A 9 5.27 8.83 -3.04
C MET A 9 5.89 10.09 -2.43
N VAL A 10 5.36 10.54 -1.30
CA VAL A 10 5.77 11.76 -0.62
C VAL A 10 6.65 11.38 0.56
N THR A 11 7.89 11.87 0.56
CA THR A 11 8.81 11.70 1.69
C THR A 11 8.31 12.55 2.87
N ARG A 12 8.25 11.95 4.06
CA ARG A 12 7.95 12.61 5.33
C ARG A 12 9.10 12.40 6.32
N PRO A 13 9.27 13.26 7.33
CA PRO A 13 10.31 13.06 8.35
C PRO A 13 10.22 11.70 9.07
N TRP A 14 9.00 11.15 9.19
CA TRP A 14 8.71 9.87 9.84
C TRP A 14 8.55 8.68 8.88
N GLY A 15 8.77 8.86 7.58
CA GLY A 15 8.65 7.78 6.59
C GLY A 15 8.11 8.23 5.24
N THR A 16 7.13 7.50 4.70
CA THR A 16 6.58 7.75 3.37
C THR A 16 5.06 7.70 3.36
N GLU A 17 4.48 8.67 2.67
CA GLU A 17 3.05 8.71 2.38
C GLU A 17 2.81 8.34 0.91
N VAL A 18 1.85 7.45 0.65
CA VAL A 18 1.54 6.92 -0.68
C VAL A 18 0.03 7.01 -0.93
N PRO A 19 -0.42 7.88 -1.86
CA PRO A 19 -1.81 7.91 -2.31
C PRO A 19 -2.16 6.64 -3.10
N VAL A 20 -3.23 5.96 -2.68
CA VAL A 20 -3.67 4.69 -3.26
C VAL A 20 -5.19 4.63 -3.42
N ALA A 21 -5.64 3.88 -4.42
CA ALA A 21 -7.01 3.43 -4.54
C ALA A 21 -7.10 1.91 -4.48
N LEU A 22 -8.11 1.44 -3.76
CA LEU A 22 -8.47 0.04 -3.61
C LEU A 22 -9.82 -0.16 -4.30
N SER A 23 -9.97 -1.26 -5.04
CA SER A 23 -11.23 -1.63 -5.69
C SER A 23 -11.44 -3.14 -5.66
N GLY A 24 -12.69 -3.58 -5.82
CA GLY A 24 -13.06 -4.99 -5.62
C GLY A 24 -12.86 -5.42 -4.16
N LEU A 25 -13.19 -4.52 -3.24
CA LEU A 25 -13.28 -4.78 -1.81
C LEU A 25 -14.57 -5.57 -1.54
N ARG A 26 -14.55 -6.41 -0.51
CA ARG A 26 -15.77 -7.06 0.00
C ARG A 26 -16.24 -6.35 1.25
N SER A 27 -17.49 -5.91 1.25
CA SER A 27 -18.16 -5.28 2.39
C SER A 27 -17.99 -6.10 3.66
N GLY A 28 -17.60 -5.43 4.74
CA GLY A 28 -17.33 -6.02 6.05
C GLY A 28 -15.89 -6.44 6.28
N GLU A 29 -15.09 -6.69 5.23
CA GLU A 29 -13.70 -7.15 5.36
C GLU A 29 -12.74 -5.99 5.67
N THR A 30 -11.68 -6.30 6.42
CA THR A 30 -10.56 -5.40 6.66
C THR A 30 -9.36 -5.79 5.83
N TYR A 31 -8.75 -4.80 5.19
CA TYR A 31 -7.56 -4.98 4.39
C TYR A 31 -6.40 -4.18 4.98
N ARG A 32 -5.21 -4.79 5.04
CA ARG A 32 -3.98 -4.16 5.53
C ARG A 32 -3.13 -3.72 4.35
N MET A 33 -2.78 -2.45 4.31
CA MET A 33 -1.90 -1.88 3.29
C MET A 33 -0.46 -1.92 3.80
N MET A 34 0.43 -2.50 3.01
CA MET A 34 1.83 -2.67 3.39
C MET A 34 2.77 -2.20 2.29
N THR A 35 3.96 -1.77 2.68
CA THR A 35 5.08 -1.51 1.77
C THR A 35 6.12 -2.62 1.88
N VAL A 36 6.84 -2.88 0.78
CA VAL A 36 7.83 -3.94 0.67
C VAL A 36 9.14 -3.39 0.13
N ASN A 37 10.26 -3.72 0.78
CA ASN A 37 11.60 -3.37 0.29
C ASN A 37 12.24 -4.49 -0.54
N ALA A 38 13.45 -4.24 -1.07
CA ALA A 38 14.18 -5.21 -1.89
C ALA A 38 14.54 -6.52 -1.15
N ALA A 39 14.66 -6.48 0.18
CA ALA A 39 14.89 -7.66 1.02
C ALA A 39 13.60 -8.45 1.32
N GLY A 40 12.44 -7.99 0.81
CA GLY A 40 11.14 -8.59 1.08
C GLY A 40 10.55 -8.21 2.45
N ALA A 41 11.20 -7.33 3.21
CA ALA A 41 10.67 -6.86 4.49
C ALA A 41 9.41 -6.02 4.27
N ARG A 42 8.39 -6.28 5.09
CA ARG A 42 7.08 -5.62 5.02
C ARG A 42 6.95 -4.61 6.15
N THR A 43 6.37 -3.45 5.85
CA THR A 43 6.03 -2.46 6.88
C THR A 43 4.60 -1.98 6.65
N SER A 44 3.79 -2.02 7.71
CA SER A 44 2.41 -1.54 7.66
C SER A 44 2.37 -0.06 7.33
N GLY A 45 1.37 0.32 6.54
CA GLY A 45 1.03 1.71 6.29
C GLY A 45 -0.43 2.06 6.54
N GLY A 46 -1.14 1.17 7.26
CA GLY A 46 -2.54 1.37 7.68
C GLY A 46 -3.45 0.22 7.24
N SER A 47 -4.73 0.35 7.60
CA SER A 47 -5.78 -0.58 7.18
C SER A 47 -7.03 0.16 6.73
N VAL A 48 -7.84 -0.51 5.92
CA VAL A 48 -9.14 -0.03 5.46
C VAL A 48 -10.16 -1.12 5.76
N ARG A 49 -11.24 -0.76 6.46
CA ARG A 49 -12.42 -1.60 6.55
C ARG A 49 -13.40 -1.19 5.45
N ALA A 50 -13.76 -2.13 4.59
CA ALA A 50 -14.72 -1.88 3.52
C ALA A 50 -16.12 -1.78 4.12
N ALA A 51 -16.72 -0.59 4.12
CA ALA A 51 -18.11 -0.41 4.53
C ALA A 51 -19.10 -0.86 3.44
N THR A 52 -18.67 -0.79 2.19
CA THR A 52 -19.39 -1.20 0.98
C THR A 52 -18.40 -1.84 0.00
N ASP A 53 -18.90 -2.36 -1.11
CA ASP A 53 -18.04 -2.88 -2.20
C ASP A 53 -17.50 -1.76 -3.12
N GLU A 54 -17.72 -0.49 -2.75
CA GLU A 54 -17.25 0.65 -3.54
C GLU A 54 -15.72 0.84 -3.41
N PRO A 55 -15.07 1.42 -4.44
CA PRO A 55 -13.66 1.74 -4.36
C PRO A 55 -13.35 2.75 -3.24
N VAL A 56 -12.23 2.53 -2.55
CA VAL A 56 -11.73 3.44 -1.52
C VAL A 56 -10.45 4.12 -1.98
N SER A 57 -10.45 5.45 -1.97
CA SER A 57 -9.27 6.28 -2.20
C SER A 57 -8.72 6.76 -0.86
N THR A 58 -7.46 6.48 -0.56
CA THR A 58 -6.85 6.80 0.75
C THR A 58 -5.34 7.05 0.63
N ARG A 59 -4.71 7.36 1.77
CA ARG A 59 -3.26 7.53 1.89
C ARG A 59 -2.72 6.49 2.84
N MET A 60 -1.83 5.65 2.33
CA MET A 60 -1.00 4.78 3.16
C MET A 60 0.15 5.60 3.75
N VAL A 61 0.43 5.47 5.04
CA VAL A 61 1.56 6.15 5.71
C VAL A 61 2.40 5.12 6.43
N THR A 62 3.62 4.89 5.94
CA THR A 62 4.53 3.87 6.46
C THR A 62 5.82 4.49 7.01
N ALA A 63 6.46 3.82 7.95
CA ALA A 63 7.78 4.20 8.44
C ALA A 63 8.92 3.86 7.45
N MET A 64 8.63 3.11 6.39
CA MET A 64 9.61 2.79 5.34
C MET A 64 10.00 4.04 4.56
N ARG A 65 11.30 4.21 4.28
CA ARG A 65 11.81 5.32 3.47
C ARG A 65 11.41 5.17 2.00
N ARG A 66 11.18 6.29 1.32
CA ARG A 66 10.63 6.32 -0.04
C ARG A 66 11.47 5.56 -1.05
N ASP A 67 12.78 5.72 -0.95
CA ASP A 67 13.81 5.14 -1.82
C ASP A 67 14.02 3.63 -1.60
N THR A 68 13.51 3.08 -0.49
CA THR A 68 13.62 1.63 -0.21
C THR A 68 12.37 0.85 -0.61
N ILE A 69 11.24 1.52 -0.86
CA ILE A 69 9.98 0.90 -1.27
C ILE A 69 10.09 0.40 -2.71
N THR A 70 9.93 -0.90 -2.90
CA THR A 70 9.95 -1.59 -4.20
C THR A 70 8.58 -2.08 -4.64
N ALA A 71 7.65 -2.27 -3.69
CA ALA A 71 6.28 -2.64 -3.98
C ALA A 71 5.34 -2.18 -2.88
N LEU A 72 4.08 -2.03 -3.25
CA LEU A 72 2.94 -1.89 -2.36
C LEU A 72 2.15 -3.20 -2.42
N ILE A 73 1.69 -3.69 -1.28
CA ILE A 73 0.82 -4.87 -1.22
C ILE A 73 -0.39 -4.58 -0.34
N VAL A 74 -1.43 -5.38 -0.53
CA VAL A 74 -2.57 -5.42 0.37
C VAL A 74 -2.79 -6.86 0.81
N GLU A 75 -3.00 -7.02 2.10
CA GLU A 75 -3.31 -8.29 2.76
C GLU A 75 -4.76 -8.30 3.23
N ASP A 76 -5.41 -9.46 3.16
CA ASP A 76 -6.69 -9.70 3.82
C ASP A 76 -6.50 -9.97 5.34
N GLU A 77 -7.59 -10.28 6.04
CA GLU A 77 -7.57 -10.54 7.49
C GLU A 77 -6.76 -11.79 7.86
N GLU A 78 -6.62 -12.74 6.92
CA GLU A 78 -5.78 -13.93 7.08
C GLU A 78 -4.30 -13.67 6.74
N GLY A 79 -3.93 -12.44 6.35
CA GLY A 79 -2.57 -12.08 5.97
C GLY A 79 -2.16 -12.55 4.57
N ARG A 80 -3.12 -12.98 3.74
CA ARG A 80 -2.85 -13.38 2.35
C ARG A 80 -2.75 -12.14 1.48
N VAL A 81 -1.73 -12.10 0.63
CA VAL A 81 -1.55 -11.00 -0.32
C VAL A 81 -2.60 -11.11 -1.43
N VAL A 82 -3.53 -10.16 -1.45
CA VAL A 82 -4.65 -10.11 -2.41
C VAL A 82 -4.44 -9.08 -3.52
N ALA A 83 -3.46 -8.20 -3.38
CA ALA A 83 -3.01 -7.29 -4.44
C ALA A 83 -1.53 -6.91 -4.26
N ARG A 84 -0.84 -6.66 -5.38
CA ARG A 84 0.54 -6.18 -5.41
C ARG A 84 0.77 -5.20 -6.55
N VAL A 85 1.42 -4.08 -6.27
CA VAL A 85 1.81 -3.07 -7.26
C VAL A 85 3.31 -2.82 -7.14
N PRO A 86 4.11 -3.05 -8.20
CA PRO A 86 5.52 -2.68 -8.19
C PRO A 86 5.70 -1.16 -8.19
N VAL A 87 6.70 -0.69 -7.47
CA VAL A 87 7.17 0.69 -7.49
C VAL A 87 8.51 0.66 -8.21
N LYS A 88 8.64 1.38 -9.34
CA LYS A 88 9.95 1.54 -9.98
C LYS A 88 10.88 2.21 -8.96
N PRO A 89 12.05 1.64 -8.66
CA PRO A 89 13.07 2.37 -7.92
C PRO A 89 13.39 3.66 -8.69
N PRO A 90 13.67 4.79 -8.01
CA PRO A 90 14.19 5.96 -8.69
C PRO A 90 15.45 5.55 -9.47
N PRO A 91 15.63 6.01 -10.73
CA PRO A 91 16.85 5.71 -11.47
C PRO A 91 18.06 6.16 -10.65
N THR A 92 19.02 5.26 -10.46
CA THR A 92 20.32 5.60 -9.89
C THR A 92 20.96 6.65 -10.80
N ALA A 93 21.21 7.84 -10.25
CA ALA A 93 22.00 8.88 -10.93
C ALA A 93 23.49 8.53 -10.86
#